data_AF-A0A956YRX7-F1
#
_entry.id   AF-A0A956YRX7-F1
#
_cell.length_a   1.000
_cell.length_b   1.000
_cell.length_c   1.000
_cell.angle_alpha   90.00
_cell.angle_beta   90.00
_cell.angle_gamma   90.00
#
_symmetry.space_group_name_H-M   'P 1'
#
loop_
_entity.id
_entity.type
_entity.pdbx_description
1 polymer ?
#
loop_
_entity_poly.entity_id
_entity_poly.type
_entity_poly.pdbx_seq_one_letter_code
_entity_poly.pdbx_strand_id
1 'polypeptide(L)'
;MNYEVIVSKYEHAALGMKFHNWIRNHIKTTGPLQITPITRGVVQTAIAPDLGIYIIGPAESFATMTARILRDLRNGSQVIWVVSPEEKAVIIYNRKGMRMLGLNDILEGGEVLPGFMIPVREIIGD
;
A
#
# COMPACT_ATOMS: atom_id res chain seq x y z
N MET A 1 2.18 14.89 -2.67
CA MET A 1 2.20 13.42 -2.66
C MET A 1 0.80 12.92 -2.98
N ASN A 2 0.65 12.08 -3.99
CA ASN A 2 -0.57 11.29 -4.22
C ASN A 2 -0.34 9.85 -3.70
N TYR A 3 -1.39 9.23 -3.16
CA TYR A 3 -1.33 7.85 -2.71
C TYR A 3 -2.59 7.09 -3.14
N GLU A 4 -2.45 5.77 -3.28
CA GLU A 4 -3.54 4.89 -3.64
C GLU A 4 -3.61 3.74 -2.64
N VAL A 5 -4.79 3.48 -2.09
CA VAL A 5 -5.04 2.31 -1.24
C VAL A 5 -5.92 1.33 -2.00
N ILE A 6 -5.40 0.14 -2.23
CA ILE A 6 -6.15 -0.96 -2.84
C ILE A 6 -6.31 -2.07 -1.84
N VAL A 7 -7.52 -2.59 -1.77
CA VAL A 7 -7.88 -3.72 -0.91
C VAL A 7 -8.49 -4.81 -1.78
N SER A 8 -7.81 -5.97 -1.88
CA SER A 8 -8.26 -7.07 -2.75
C SER A 8 -9.39 -7.90 -2.16
N LYS A 9 -9.61 -7.80 -0.85
CA LYS A 9 -10.71 -8.46 -0.15
C LYS A 9 -11.46 -7.51 0.79
N TYR A 10 -12.79 -7.62 0.81
CA TYR A 10 -13.64 -6.80 1.68
C TYR A 10 -13.32 -6.96 3.18
N GLU A 11 -12.89 -8.14 3.62
CA GLU A 11 -12.49 -8.40 5.01
C GLU A 11 -11.33 -7.50 5.48
N HIS A 12 -10.51 -7.00 4.55
CA HIS A 12 -9.39 -6.10 4.83
C HIS A 12 -9.75 -4.62 4.65
N ALA A 13 -11.01 -4.29 4.36
CA ALA A 13 -11.44 -2.89 4.11
C ALA A 13 -11.22 -1.99 5.33
N ALA A 14 -11.42 -2.51 6.55
CA ALA A 14 -11.15 -1.77 7.77
C ALA A 14 -9.67 -1.37 7.89
N LEU A 15 -8.76 -2.24 7.44
CA LEU A 15 -7.34 -1.95 7.41
C LEU A 15 -6.99 -0.87 6.38
N GLY A 16 -7.56 -0.96 5.18
CA GLY A 16 -7.44 0.11 4.17
C GLY A 16 -7.91 1.46 4.69
N MET A 17 -9.05 1.47 5.42
CA MET A 17 -9.58 2.68 6.05
C MET A 17 -8.68 3.23 7.17
N LYS A 18 -7.99 2.37 7.93
CA LYS A 18 -6.99 2.82 8.93
C LYS A 18 -5.85 3.58 8.26
N PHE A 19 -5.25 3.04 7.20
CA PHE A 19 -4.20 3.73 6.44
C PHE A 19 -4.70 5.07 5.89
N HIS A 20 -5.87 5.05 5.25
CA HIS A 20 -6.48 6.26 4.72
C HIS A 20 -6.67 7.34 5.80
N ASN A 21 -7.26 6.98 6.94
CA ASN A 21 -7.51 7.93 8.02
C ASN A 21 -6.22 8.44 8.67
N TRP A 22 -5.21 7.58 8.85
CA TRP A 22 -3.91 8.01 9.37
C TRP A 22 -3.31 9.05 8.44
N ILE A 23 -3.20 8.73 7.15
CA ILE A 23 -2.64 9.61 6.13
C ILE A 23 -3.39 10.94 6.08
N ARG A 24 -4.73 10.91 6.08
CA ARG A 24 -5.57 12.11 6.07
C ARG A 24 -5.34 13.03 7.27
N ASN A 25 -5.14 12.45 8.45
CA ASN A 25 -4.98 13.22 9.68
C ASN A 25 -3.55 13.77 9.86
N HIS A 26 -2.55 13.17 9.22
CA HIS A 26 -1.14 13.49 9.44
C HIS A 26 -0.48 14.20 8.27
N ILE A 27 -0.99 14.03 7.04
CA ILE A 27 -0.49 14.77 5.88
C ILE A 27 -1.46 15.89 5.52
N LYS A 28 -0.97 17.15 5.58
CA LYS A 28 -1.65 18.31 4.99
C LYS A 28 -1.53 18.31 3.45
N THR A 29 -2.02 17.28 2.76
CA THR A 29 -2.00 17.22 1.27
C THR A 29 -3.36 17.43 0.63
N THR A 30 -3.37 18.15 -0.49
CA THR A 30 -4.53 18.57 -1.30
C THR A 30 -4.69 17.77 -2.61
N GLY A 31 -4.26 16.50 -2.64
CA GLY A 31 -4.32 15.64 -3.84
C GLY A 31 -5.50 14.64 -3.83
N PRO A 32 -5.89 14.08 -5.00
CA PRO A 32 -7.05 13.20 -5.10
C PRO A 32 -6.82 11.88 -4.39
N LEU A 33 -7.77 11.53 -3.52
CA LEU A 33 -7.86 10.26 -2.82
C LEU A 33 -8.57 9.22 -3.69
N GLN A 34 -8.01 8.01 -3.81
CA GLN A 34 -8.73 6.87 -4.38
C GLN A 34 -8.69 5.66 -3.44
N ILE A 35 -9.87 5.26 -2.97
CA ILE A 35 -10.13 3.99 -2.29
C ILE A 35 -10.95 3.17 -3.28
N THR A 36 -10.31 2.19 -3.91
CA THR A 36 -10.98 1.39 -4.93
C THR A 36 -11.13 -0.04 -4.41
N PRO A 37 -12.37 -0.53 -4.19
CA PRO A 37 -12.59 -1.97 -4.07
C PRO A 37 -12.05 -2.63 -5.34
N ILE A 38 -11.32 -3.75 -5.25
CA ILE A 38 -10.98 -4.52 -6.46
C ILE A 38 -12.26 -5.16 -7.00
N THR A 39 -13.02 -4.39 -7.77
CA THR A 39 -13.93 -4.95 -8.77
C THR A 39 -13.10 -5.16 -10.03
N ARG A 40 -13.16 -6.34 -10.65
CA ARG A 40 -12.62 -6.56 -11.99
C ARG A 40 -13.12 -5.43 -12.90
N GLY A 41 -12.23 -4.53 -13.34
CA GLY A 41 -12.54 -3.50 -14.32
C GLY A 41 -12.44 -2.04 -13.88
N VAL A 42 -11.88 -1.71 -12.70
CA VAL A 42 -11.74 -0.28 -12.35
C VAL A 42 -10.63 0.39 -13.18
N VAL A 43 -11.01 1.52 -13.78
CA VAL A 43 -10.16 2.47 -14.51
C VAL A 43 -9.00 2.91 -13.62
N GLN A 44 -7.79 2.50 -14.00
CA GLN A 44 -6.56 3.01 -13.42
C GLN A 44 -6.45 4.51 -13.75
N THR A 45 -6.11 5.35 -12.77
CA THR A 45 -5.80 6.74 -13.06
C THR A 45 -4.64 6.84 -14.05
N ALA A 46 -4.70 7.84 -14.95
CA ALA A 46 -3.64 8.10 -15.91
C ALA A 46 -2.27 8.43 -15.24
N ILE A 47 -2.25 8.69 -13.93
CA ILE A 47 -1.07 9.07 -13.15
C ILE A 47 -0.83 8.02 -12.06
N ALA A 48 0.40 7.51 -11.95
CA ALA A 48 0.80 6.58 -10.90
C ALA A 48 0.89 7.29 -9.52
N PRO A 49 0.59 6.61 -8.40
CA PRO A 49 0.71 7.18 -7.07
C PRO A 49 2.18 7.24 -6.63
N ASP A 50 2.61 8.27 -5.91
CA ASP A 50 3.92 8.33 -5.25
C ASP A 50 4.07 7.15 -4.26
N LEU A 51 2.99 6.86 -3.52
CA LEU A 51 2.86 5.75 -2.56
C LEU A 51 1.67 4.84 -2.92
N GLY A 52 1.92 3.60 -3.30
CA GLY A 52 0.89 2.57 -3.42
C GLY A 52 0.79 1.72 -2.15
N ILE A 53 -0.40 1.49 -1.62
CA ILE A 53 -0.66 0.59 -0.48
C ILE A 53 -1.62 -0.51 -0.92
N TYR A 54 -1.09 -1.71 -1.13
CA TYR A 54 -1.85 -2.85 -1.65
C TYR A 54 -2.05 -3.87 -0.53
N ILE A 55 -3.27 -3.97 -0.04
CA ILE A 55 -3.65 -4.92 0.98
C ILE A 55 -4.24 -6.14 0.27
N ILE A 56 -3.47 -7.22 0.32
CA ILE A 56 -3.70 -8.41 -0.49
C ILE A 56 -4.26 -9.55 0.34
N GLY A 57 -4.90 -10.53 -0.30
CA GLY A 57 -5.35 -11.76 0.34
C GLY A 57 -4.76 -13.01 -0.32
N PRO A 58 -5.00 -14.22 0.24
CA PRO A 58 -4.33 -15.48 -0.14
C PRO A 58 -4.60 -15.96 -1.56
N ALA A 59 -5.70 -15.55 -2.17
CA ALA A 59 -6.07 -15.94 -3.53
C ALA A 59 -5.41 -15.06 -4.61
N GLU A 60 -4.62 -14.05 -4.22
CA GLU A 60 -4.05 -13.11 -5.16
C GLU A 60 -2.83 -13.73 -5.87
N SER A 61 -2.90 -13.80 -7.20
CA SER A 61 -1.81 -14.35 -8.00
C SER A 61 -0.55 -13.50 -7.89
N PHE A 62 0.56 -14.16 -7.52
CA PHE A 62 1.88 -13.55 -7.48
C PHE A 62 2.24 -12.87 -8.82
N ALA A 63 1.90 -13.49 -9.95
CA ALA A 63 2.18 -12.94 -11.27
C ALA A 63 1.40 -11.65 -11.54
N THR A 64 0.10 -11.62 -11.21
CA THR A 64 -0.75 -10.44 -11.36
C THR A 64 -0.26 -9.29 -10.48
N MET A 65 0.06 -9.59 -9.22
CA MET A 65 0.56 -8.60 -8.26
C MET A 65 1.92 -8.04 -8.69
N THR A 66 2.85 -8.91 -9.08
CA THR A 66 4.17 -8.50 -9.57
C THR A 66 4.06 -7.64 -10.82
N ALA A 67 3.21 -8.01 -11.78
CA ALA A 67 2.98 -7.22 -12.99
C ALA A 67 2.46 -5.81 -12.66
N ARG A 68 1.54 -5.70 -11.69
CA ARG A 68 1.03 -4.43 -11.20
C ARG A 68 2.12 -3.58 -10.56
N ILE A 69 2.84 -4.14 -9.58
CA ILE A 69 3.92 -3.45 -8.85
C ILE A 69 4.95 -2.90 -9.84
N LEU A 70 5.43 -3.75 -10.77
CA LEU A 70 6.43 -3.33 -11.75
C LEU A 70 5.91 -2.25 -12.69
N ARG A 71 4.64 -2.33 -13.10
CA ARG A 71 4.03 -1.30 -13.95
C ARG A 71 3.93 0.03 -13.20
N ASP A 72 3.46 0.01 -11.97
CA ASP A 72 3.20 1.25 -11.23
C ASP A 72 4.54 1.92 -10.84
N LEU A 73 5.57 1.15 -10.47
CA LEU A 73 6.95 1.65 -10.31
C LEU A 73 7.52 2.24 -11.61
N ARG A 74 7.32 1.58 -12.77
CA ARG A 74 7.76 2.13 -14.07
C ARG A 74 7.05 3.44 -14.43
N ASN A 75 5.81 3.60 -14.00
CA ASN A 75 4.98 4.76 -14.32
C ASN A 75 5.14 5.91 -13.31
N GLY A 76 6.04 5.80 -12.35
CA GLY A 76 6.43 6.91 -11.47
C GLY A 76 6.23 6.67 -9.98
N SER A 77 5.63 5.55 -9.57
CA SER A 77 5.53 5.23 -8.14
C SER A 77 6.90 5.15 -7.51
N GLN A 78 7.06 5.84 -6.38
CA GLN A 78 8.33 5.91 -5.67
C GLN A 78 8.47 4.72 -4.72
N VAL A 79 7.36 4.31 -4.10
CA VAL A 79 7.30 3.12 -3.23
C VAL A 79 5.92 2.47 -3.30
N ILE A 80 5.90 1.14 -3.17
CA ILE A 80 4.69 0.34 -3.03
C ILE A 80 4.84 -0.53 -1.78
N TRP A 81 3.84 -0.48 -0.90
CA TRP A 81 3.69 -1.37 0.24
C TRP A 81 2.68 -2.45 -0.08
N VAL A 82 3.12 -3.69 -0.10
CA VAL A 82 2.24 -4.85 -0.16
C VAL A 82 2.04 -5.34 1.26
N VAL A 83 0.83 -5.20 1.78
CA VAL A 83 0.44 -5.65 3.11
C VAL A 83 -0.25 -6.98 2.95
N SER A 84 0.32 -8.03 3.55
CA SER A 84 -0.30 -9.35 3.62
C SER A 84 -0.60 -9.69 5.09
N PRO A 85 -1.86 -9.52 5.52
CA PRO A 85 -2.26 -9.89 6.86
C PRO A 85 -2.04 -11.39 7.17
N GLU A 86 -2.26 -12.25 6.18
CA GLU A 86 -2.15 -13.70 6.31
C GLU A 86 -0.71 -14.15 6.51
N GLU A 87 0.23 -13.56 5.78
CA GLU A 87 1.67 -13.81 5.93
C GLU A 87 2.30 -12.99 7.05
N LYS A 88 1.50 -12.17 7.75
CA LYS A 88 1.93 -11.28 8.84
C LYS A 88 3.14 -10.40 8.47
N ALA A 89 3.13 -9.90 7.24
CA ALA A 89 4.25 -9.16 6.67
C ALA A 89 3.81 -7.94 5.84
N VAL A 90 4.73 -6.98 5.77
CA VAL A 90 4.67 -5.87 4.80
C VAL A 90 5.90 -5.96 3.91
N ILE A 91 5.68 -6.00 2.61
CA ILE A 91 6.75 -6.00 1.60
C ILE A 91 6.81 -4.62 0.96
N ILE A 92 7.97 -3.98 1.04
CA ILE A 92 8.25 -2.67 0.48
C ILE A 92 8.98 -2.88 -0.85
N TYR A 93 8.40 -2.36 -1.93
CA TYR A 93 9.02 -2.28 -3.25
C TYR A 93 9.34 -0.84 -3.59
N ASN A 94 10.57 -0.57 -4.02
CA ASN A 94 10.98 0.73 -4.56
C ASN A 94 12.13 0.55 -5.56
N ARG A 95 12.70 1.65 -6.07
CA ARG A 95 13.83 1.61 -7.02
C ARG A 95 15.10 0.95 -6.47
N LYS A 96 15.26 0.87 -5.14
CA LYS A 96 16.40 0.21 -4.48
C LYS A 96 16.20 -1.29 -4.33
N GLY A 97 15.01 -1.81 -4.61
CA GLY A 97 14.68 -3.24 -4.56
C GLY A 97 13.50 -3.54 -3.66
N MET A 98 13.53 -4.73 -3.06
CA MET A 98 12.49 -5.25 -2.17
C MET A 98 13.02 -5.44 -0.76
N ARG A 99 12.23 -5.05 0.24
CA ARG A 99 12.49 -5.32 1.66
C ARG A 99 11.22 -5.84 2.32
N MET A 100 11.33 -6.92 3.08
CA MET A 100 10.24 -7.46 3.89
C MET A 100 10.37 -7.02 5.34
N LEU A 101 9.23 -6.69 5.97
CA LEU A 101 9.08 -6.37 7.38
C LEU A 101 8.09 -7.37 8.01
N GLY A 102 8.43 -7.91 9.18
CA GLY A 102 7.54 -8.73 9.99
C GLY A 102 6.89 -7.94 11.14
N LEU A 103 6.08 -8.61 11.97
CA LEU A 103 5.30 -8.00 13.06
C LEU A 103 6.11 -7.18 14.09
N ASN A 104 7.39 -7.49 14.25
CA ASN A 104 8.28 -6.82 15.20
C ASN A 104 8.99 -5.60 14.62
N ASP A 105 8.86 -5.40 13.31
CA ASP A 105 9.47 -4.27 12.62
C ASP A 105 8.54 -3.04 12.65
N ILE A 106 9.14 -1.89 12.32
CA ILE A 106 8.44 -0.62 12.14
C ILE A 106 8.37 -0.33 10.64
N LEU A 107 7.17 -0.05 10.14
CA LEU A 107 6.97 0.47 8.81
C LEU A 107 7.20 1.98 8.82
N GLU A 108 8.20 2.42 8.06
CA GLU A 108 8.57 3.82 7.91
C GLU A 108 8.07 4.40 6.58
N GLY A 109 7.64 5.65 6.61
CA GLY A 109 7.12 6.36 5.44
C GLY A 109 8.19 6.85 4.46
N GLY A 110 9.45 6.92 4.89
CA GLY A 110 10.57 7.41 4.09
C GLY A 110 10.33 8.82 3.53
N GLU A 111 10.89 9.09 2.34
CA GLU A 111 10.81 10.39 1.68
C GLU A 111 9.40 10.73 1.18
N VAL A 112 8.61 9.71 0.78
CA VAL A 112 7.24 9.95 0.30
C VAL A 112 6.32 10.36 1.43
N LEU A 113 6.56 9.84 2.64
CA LEU A 113 5.75 10.08 3.82
C LEU A 113 6.63 10.40 5.05
N PRO A 114 7.27 11.57 5.08
CA PRO A 114 8.21 11.91 6.14
C PRO A 114 7.56 11.88 7.53
N GLY A 115 8.23 11.23 8.48
CA GLY A 115 7.79 11.14 9.87
C GLY A 115 6.70 10.09 10.15
N PHE A 116 6.19 9.38 9.14
CA PHE A 116 5.34 8.21 9.40
C PHE A 116 6.16 7.05 9.90
N MET A 117 5.74 6.52 11.04
CA MET A 117 6.25 5.31 11.65
C MET A 117 5.08 4.59 12.30
N ILE A 118 4.91 3.31 12.02
CA ILE A 118 3.91 2.47 12.68
C ILE A 118 4.46 1.05 12.87
N PRO A 119 4.32 0.43 14.06
CA PRO A 119 4.65 -0.97 14.23
C PRO A 119 3.80 -1.85 13.29
N VAL A 120 4.41 -2.82 12.62
CA VAL A 120 3.69 -3.68 11.66
C VAL A 120 2.55 -4.45 12.34
N ARG A 121 2.71 -4.85 13.60
CA ARG A 121 1.64 -5.45 14.42
C ARG A 121 0.39 -4.57 14.58
N GLU A 122 0.51 -3.24 14.57
CA GLU A 122 -0.67 -2.35 14.69
C GLU A 122 -1.48 -2.27 13.39
N ILE A 123 -0.81 -2.53 12.27
CA ILE A 123 -1.42 -2.66 10.94
C ILE A 123 -2.14 -4.01 10.86
N ILE A 124 -1.41 -5.10 11.06
CA ILE A 124 -1.89 -6.44 10.73
C ILE A 124 -2.78 -7.04 11.83
N GLY A 125 -2.54 -6.69 13.09
CA GLY A 125 -3.07 -7.42 14.25
C GLY A 125 -2.16 -8.58 14.66
N ASP A 126 -2.41 -9.13 15.85
CA ASP A 126 -1.67 -10.28 16.40
C ASP A 126 -2.09 -11.62 15.77
#